data_AF-A0AA44S5J7-F1
#
_entry.id   AF-A0AA44S5J7-F1
#
_cell.length_a   1.000
_cell.length_b   1.000
_cell.length_c   1.000
_cell.angle_alpha   90.00
_cell.angle_beta   90.00
_cell.angle_gamma   90.00
#
_symmetry.space_group_name_H-M   'P 1'
#
loop_
_entity.id
_entity.type
_entity.pdbx_description
1 polymer ?
#
loop_
_entity_poly.entity_id
_entity_poly.type
_entity_poly.pdbx_seq_one_letter_code
_entity_poly.pdbx_strand_id
1 'polypeptide(L)'
;MNKKKMILTSLASVAILGAGFVTSQPTFVRAEEAPVASQSKAEKDYDAAVKKSEAAKKHYEEVKKKAEDAQKKYDEGQKKTVEKAKREKEASEKIAEATKEVQQAYLAYQQASNESQRKEADKKIKEATQRKDEAEAAFATIRTTIVVPEPSELAETKKKAEEAKAEEKVAKRKYDYATLKVALAKKEVEAKELEIEKLQYEISTLEQEVATAQHQVDNLKKLLAGADPDDGTEVIEAKLNKGEAELNAKQAEL
;
A
#
# COMPACT_ATOMS: atom_id res chain seq x y z
N MET A 1 2.15 2.09 -30.43
CA MET A 1 3.46 2.77 -30.36
C MET A 1 3.91 2.83 -28.91
N ASN A 2 4.92 2.04 -28.55
CA ASN A 2 5.56 2.02 -27.23
C ASN A 2 6.53 3.20 -27.10
N LYS A 3 6.47 3.97 -26.00
CA LYS A 3 7.53 4.92 -25.65
C LYS A 3 8.30 4.38 -24.44
N LYS A 4 9.57 4.10 -24.72
CA LYS A 4 10.56 3.43 -23.87
C LYS A 4 10.97 4.27 -22.67
N LYS A 5 11.29 3.51 -21.61
CA LYS A 5 12.17 3.84 -20.48
C LYS A 5 13.35 4.73 -20.90
N MET A 6 13.64 5.77 -20.13
CA MET A 6 14.97 6.37 -20.06
C MET A 6 15.36 6.42 -18.58
N ILE A 7 16.18 5.45 -18.20
CA ILE A 7 16.88 5.39 -16.92
C ILE A 7 18.07 6.34 -17.06
N LEU A 8 18.16 7.36 -16.21
CA LEU A 8 19.34 8.22 -16.12
C LEU A 8 20.26 7.63 -15.04
N THR A 9 21.14 6.72 -15.45
CA THR A 9 22.30 6.26 -14.68
C THR A 9 23.55 6.96 -15.20
N SER A 10 24.46 7.27 -14.25
CA SER A 10 25.81 7.82 -14.37
C SER A 10 25.95 9.35 -14.34
N LEU A 11 26.53 9.83 -13.24
CA LEU A 11 27.76 10.61 -13.34
C LEU A 11 28.70 10.23 -12.17
N ALA A 12 29.71 9.43 -12.50
CA ALA A 12 30.87 9.21 -11.66
C ALA A 12 31.65 10.53 -11.57
N SER A 13 31.79 11.08 -10.37
CA SER A 13 32.63 12.26 -10.13
C SER A 13 33.99 11.82 -9.60
N VAL A 14 34.94 11.80 -10.54
CA VAL A 14 36.33 12.28 -10.47
C VAL A 14 36.90 12.48 -9.05
N ALA A 15 37.82 11.60 -8.66
CA ALA A 15 38.79 11.89 -7.61
C ALA A 15 39.96 12.68 -8.23
N ILE A 16 40.12 13.95 -7.85
CA ILE A 16 41.35 14.72 -8.10
C ILE A 16 42.20 14.68 -6.83
N LEU A 17 43.37 14.07 -6.99
CA LEU A 17 44.48 13.99 -6.06
C LEU A 17 45.51 15.06 -6.46
N GLY A 18 46.06 15.80 -5.49
CA GLY A 18 47.21 16.71 -5.67
C GLY A 18 46.93 18.11 -5.10
N ALA A 19 47.39 18.42 -3.89
CA ALA A 19 48.75 18.88 -3.55
C ALA A 19 49.02 20.35 -3.92
N GLY A 20 49.08 21.19 -2.88
CA GLY A 20 49.96 22.36 -2.77
C GLY A 20 49.68 23.57 -3.66
N PHE A 21 48.95 24.56 -3.13
CA PHE A 21 49.38 25.95 -3.27
C PHE A 21 48.77 26.80 -2.13
N VAL A 22 49.65 27.36 -1.30
CA VAL A 22 49.33 28.34 -0.25
C VAL A 22 49.44 29.71 -0.89
N THR A 23 48.32 30.41 -1.08
CA THR A 23 48.29 31.87 -1.21
C THR A 23 47.06 32.42 -0.51
N SER A 24 47.34 33.27 0.46
CA SER A 24 46.46 34.04 1.36
C SER A 24 45.23 34.66 0.68
N GLN A 25 44.04 34.33 1.20
CA GLN A 25 42.79 35.11 1.10
C GLN A 25 42.01 34.92 2.41
N PRO A 26 41.19 35.90 2.84
CA PRO A 26 40.85 36.10 4.24
C PRO A 26 40.00 34.97 4.79
N THR A 27 40.17 34.73 6.08
CA THR A 27 39.44 33.82 6.95
C THR A 27 37.95 33.76 6.60
N PHE A 28 37.54 32.77 5.81
CA PHE A 28 36.25 32.16 6.05
C PHE A 28 36.41 31.42 7.37
N VAL A 29 35.68 31.87 8.39
CA VAL A 29 35.38 31.04 9.54
C VAL A 29 34.63 29.83 8.98
N ARG A 30 35.40 28.79 8.66
CA ARG A 30 34.89 27.45 8.50
C ARG A 30 34.32 27.12 9.87
N ALA A 31 33.00 27.18 9.99
CA ALA A 31 32.28 26.56 11.08
C ALA A 31 32.76 25.10 11.14
N GLU A 32 33.68 24.89 12.06
CA GLU A 32 34.12 23.61 12.56
C GLU A 32 32.86 22.81 12.87
N GLU A 33 32.70 21.68 12.17
CA GLU A 33 31.72 20.61 12.37
C GLU A 33 30.62 20.89 13.39
N ALA A 34 29.68 21.78 13.04
CA ALA A 34 28.37 21.75 13.67
C ALA A 34 27.72 20.41 13.30
N PRO A 35 27.10 19.71 14.27
CA PRO A 35 26.69 18.32 14.10
C PRO A 35 25.79 18.21 12.87
N VAL A 36 26.00 17.12 12.10
CA VAL A 36 25.12 16.63 11.02
C VAL A 36 23.70 17.09 11.30
N ALA A 37 23.20 17.97 10.41
CA ALA A 37 21.92 18.65 10.48
C ALA A 37 20.95 17.89 11.39
N SER A 38 20.62 18.47 12.55
CA SER A 38 19.55 17.97 13.41
C SER A 38 18.30 17.86 12.52
N GLN A 39 18.01 16.65 12.08
CA GLN A 39 16.88 16.31 11.21
C GLN A 39 15.64 17.07 11.69
N SER A 40 14.98 17.80 10.79
CA SER A 40 13.93 18.74 11.18
C SER A 40 12.80 17.98 11.87
N LYS A 41 12.01 18.68 12.70
CA LYS A 41 10.88 18.04 13.37
C LYS A 41 9.92 17.40 12.36
N ALA A 42 9.68 18.07 11.23
CA ALA A 42 8.83 17.57 10.16
C ALA A 42 9.38 16.28 9.52
N GLU A 43 10.69 16.21 9.27
CA GLU A 43 11.34 15.01 8.73
C GLU A 43 11.27 13.83 9.71
N LYS A 44 11.49 14.09 11.02
CA LYS A 44 11.34 13.07 12.07
C LYS A 44 9.90 12.55 12.17
N ASP A 45 8.92 13.44 12.08
CA ASP A 45 7.51 13.09 12.10
C ASP A 45 7.10 12.29 10.85
N TYR A 46 7.65 12.62 9.68
CA TYR A 46 7.49 11.85 8.45
C TYR A 46 8.06 10.44 8.58
N ASP A 47 9.29 10.28 9.04
CA ASP A 47 9.91 8.97 9.25
C ASP A 47 9.12 8.10 10.25
N ALA A 48 8.63 8.72 11.33
CA ALA A 48 7.79 8.05 12.30
C ALA A 48 6.44 7.63 11.71
N ALA A 49 5.84 8.46 10.85
CA ALA A 49 4.61 8.12 10.13
C ALA A 49 4.82 6.96 9.16
N VAL A 50 5.94 6.95 8.41
CA VAL A 50 6.30 5.87 7.47
C VAL A 50 6.42 4.56 8.22
N LYS A 51 7.20 4.51 9.31
CA LYS A 51 7.35 3.29 10.14
C LYS A 51 6.01 2.77 10.67
N LYS A 52 5.13 3.65 11.13
CA LYS A 52 3.77 3.28 11.59
C LYS A 52 2.91 2.73 10.46
N SER A 53 2.99 3.32 9.26
CA SER A 53 2.26 2.86 8.08
C SER A 53 2.72 1.49 7.62
N GLU A 54 4.03 1.23 7.59
CA GLU A 54 4.58 -0.09 7.26
C GLU A 54 4.14 -1.16 8.26
N ALA A 55 4.17 -0.85 9.56
CA ALA A 55 3.68 -1.76 10.60
C ALA A 55 2.17 -2.04 10.42
N ALA A 56 1.37 -1.01 10.16
CA ALA A 56 -0.06 -1.16 9.89
C ALA A 56 -0.34 -1.98 8.62
N LYS A 57 0.48 -1.83 7.58
CA LYS A 57 0.41 -2.62 6.35
C LYS A 57 0.66 -4.10 6.62
N LYS A 58 1.73 -4.44 7.35
CA LYS A 58 2.04 -5.82 7.74
C LYS A 58 0.90 -6.45 8.52
N HIS A 59 0.37 -5.74 9.51
CA HIS A 59 -0.79 -6.19 10.28
C HIS A 59 -2.03 -6.38 9.40
N TYR A 60 -2.30 -5.49 8.45
CA TYR A 60 -3.42 -5.63 7.52
C TYR A 60 -3.30 -6.90 6.67
N GLU A 61 -2.13 -7.16 6.08
CA GLU A 61 -1.90 -8.35 5.26
C GLU A 61 -2.05 -9.65 6.07
N GLU A 62 -1.55 -9.68 7.31
CA GLU A 62 -1.70 -10.84 8.20
C GLU A 62 -3.17 -11.12 8.54
N VAL A 63 -3.94 -10.08 8.90
CA VAL A 63 -5.36 -10.22 9.24
C VAL A 63 -6.18 -10.59 8.00
N LYS A 64 -5.88 -9.99 6.84
CA LYS A 64 -6.51 -10.34 5.57
C LYS A 64 -6.33 -11.82 5.23
N LYS A 65 -5.12 -12.35 5.38
CA LYS A 65 -4.86 -13.79 5.16
C LYS A 65 -5.68 -14.67 6.10
N LYS A 66 -5.78 -14.29 7.38
CA LYS A 66 -6.62 -15.01 8.35
C LYS A 66 -8.11 -14.98 7.97
N ALA A 67 -8.61 -13.84 7.49
CA ALA A 67 -9.99 -13.70 7.02
C ALA A 67 -10.26 -14.58 5.78
N GLU A 68 -9.34 -14.61 4.82
CA GLU A 68 -9.43 -15.49 3.65
C GLU A 68 -9.43 -16.96 4.05
N ASP A 69 -8.54 -17.37 4.95
CA ASP A 69 -8.46 -18.77 5.40
C ASP A 69 -9.69 -19.20 6.22
N ALA A 70 -10.24 -18.30 7.05
CA ALA A 70 -11.48 -18.55 7.77
C ALA A 70 -12.67 -18.68 6.81
N GLN A 71 -12.75 -17.82 5.80
CA GLN A 71 -13.79 -17.88 4.78
C GLN A 71 -13.71 -19.17 3.95
N LYS A 72 -12.50 -19.59 3.53
CA LYS A 72 -12.30 -20.85 2.79
C LYS A 72 -12.82 -22.06 3.56
N LYS A 73 -12.54 -22.15 4.87
CA LYS A 73 -13.04 -23.24 5.72
C LYS A 73 -14.57 -23.32 5.74
N TYR A 74 -15.23 -22.16 5.86
CA TYR A 74 -16.69 -22.09 5.80
C TYR A 74 -17.22 -22.50 4.42
N ASP A 75 -16.64 -21.98 3.34
CA ASP A 75 -17.06 -22.26 1.97
C ASP A 75 -16.86 -23.75 1.61
N GLU A 76 -15.77 -24.37 2.06
CA GLU A 76 -15.51 -25.81 1.90
C GLU A 76 -16.55 -26.65 2.63
N GLY A 77 -16.94 -26.28 3.84
CA GLY A 77 -18.02 -26.93 4.59
C GLY A 77 -19.36 -26.85 3.86
N GLN A 78 -19.70 -25.68 3.32
CA GLN A 78 -20.89 -25.51 2.49
C GLN A 78 -20.83 -26.34 1.22
N LYS A 79 -19.69 -26.35 0.50
CA LYS A 79 -19.52 -27.14 -0.72
C LYS A 79 -19.77 -28.63 -0.49
N LYS A 80 -19.20 -29.21 0.58
CA LYS A 80 -19.44 -30.61 0.95
C LYS A 80 -20.93 -30.88 1.22
N THR A 81 -21.60 -29.97 1.91
CA THR A 81 -23.05 -30.05 2.20
C THR A 81 -23.87 -30.09 0.91
N VAL A 82 -23.60 -29.15 -0.01
CA VAL A 82 -24.30 -29.05 -1.29
C VAL A 82 -24.01 -30.24 -2.19
N GLU A 83 -22.75 -30.68 -2.25
CA GLU A 83 -22.32 -31.83 -3.05
C GLU A 83 -22.94 -33.14 -2.57
N LYS A 84 -23.02 -33.37 -1.25
CA LYS A 84 -23.73 -34.50 -0.68
C LYS A 84 -25.21 -34.47 -1.06
N ALA A 85 -25.88 -33.35 -0.83
CA ALA A 85 -27.30 -33.21 -1.15
C ALA A 85 -27.60 -33.47 -2.63
N LYS A 86 -26.74 -33.00 -3.54
CA LYS A 86 -26.87 -33.26 -4.98
C LYS A 86 -26.74 -34.75 -5.30
N ARG A 87 -25.70 -35.43 -4.80
CA ARG A 87 -25.50 -36.86 -5.04
C ARG A 87 -26.59 -37.72 -4.42
N GLU A 88 -27.05 -37.37 -3.23
CA GLU A 88 -28.19 -38.05 -2.58
C GLU A 88 -29.46 -37.90 -3.40
N LYS A 89 -29.72 -36.71 -3.97
CA LYS A 89 -30.87 -36.50 -4.85
C LYS A 89 -30.79 -37.37 -6.11
N GLU A 90 -29.66 -37.34 -6.80
CA GLU A 90 -29.44 -38.16 -8.02
C GLU A 90 -29.56 -39.67 -7.73
N ALA A 91 -29.04 -40.14 -6.60
CA ALA A 91 -29.15 -41.54 -6.21
C ALA A 91 -30.57 -41.91 -5.74
N SER A 92 -31.29 -41.00 -5.07
CA SER A 92 -32.70 -41.21 -4.70
C SER A 92 -33.62 -41.27 -5.93
N GLU A 93 -33.33 -40.50 -6.98
CA GLU A 93 -34.05 -40.57 -8.26
C GLU A 93 -33.87 -41.95 -8.92
N LYS A 94 -32.65 -42.51 -8.90
CA LYS A 94 -32.38 -43.87 -9.39
C LYS A 94 -33.10 -44.95 -8.59
N ILE A 95 -33.17 -44.82 -7.26
CA ILE A 95 -33.94 -45.74 -6.41
C ILE A 95 -35.42 -45.66 -6.76
N ALA A 96 -35.96 -44.46 -6.98
CA ALA A 96 -37.37 -44.28 -7.36
C ALA A 96 -37.67 -44.91 -8.72
N GLU A 97 -36.77 -44.77 -9.70
CA GLU A 97 -36.89 -45.40 -11.02
C GLU A 97 -36.83 -46.93 -10.93
N ALA A 98 -35.84 -47.49 -10.23
CA ALA A 98 -35.73 -48.93 -10.02
C ALA A 98 -36.93 -49.51 -9.26
N THR A 99 -37.46 -48.76 -8.28
CA THR A 99 -38.69 -49.15 -7.55
C THR A 99 -39.89 -49.18 -8.48
N LYS A 100 -40.01 -48.24 -9.42
CA LYS A 100 -41.06 -48.23 -10.43
C LYS A 100 -40.94 -49.44 -11.38
N GLU A 101 -39.73 -49.82 -11.78
CA GLU A 101 -39.49 -51.02 -12.60
C GLU A 101 -39.94 -52.29 -11.87
N VAL A 102 -39.60 -52.43 -10.58
CA VAL A 102 -40.05 -53.56 -9.74
C VAL A 102 -41.58 -53.61 -9.71
N GLN A 103 -42.24 -52.49 -9.44
CA GLN A 103 -43.71 -52.42 -9.42
C GLN A 103 -44.33 -52.83 -10.77
N GLN A 104 -43.77 -52.36 -11.88
CA GLN A 104 -44.23 -52.73 -13.22
C GLN A 104 -44.04 -54.21 -13.52
N ALA A 105 -42.92 -54.81 -13.10
CA ALA A 105 -42.66 -56.23 -13.27
C ALA A 105 -43.66 -57.09 -12.46
N TYR A 106 -43.99 -56.66 -11.23
CA TYR A 106 -45.04 -57.31 -10.43
C TYR A 106 -46.44 -57.19 -11.05
N LEU A 107 -46.79 -56.04 -11.62
CA LEU A 107 -48.05 -55.88 -12.35
C LEU A 107 -48.12 -56.80 -13.57
N ALA A 108 -47.03 -56.92 -14.34
CA ALA A 108 -46.95 -57.83 -15.47
C ALA A 108 -47.10 -59.30 -15.05
N TYR A 109 -46.54 -59.69 -13.90
CA TYR A 109 -46.72 -61.02 -13.32
C TYR A 109 -48.20 -61.30 -12.98
N GLN A 110 -48.89 -60.34 -12.37
CA GLN A 110 -50.32 -60.47 -12.05
C GLN A 110 -51.20 -60.58 -13.30
N GLN A 111 -50.82 -59.89 -14.38
CA GLN A 111 -51.55 -59.90 -15.66
C GLN A 111 -51.21 -61.11 -16.56
N ALA A 112 -50.18 -61.89 -16.23
CA ALA A 112 -49.75 -63.04 -17.02
C ALA A 112 -50.81 -64.15 -17.04
N SER A 113 -51.20 -64.57 -18.25
CA SER A 113 -52.30 -65.51 -18.48
C SER A 113 -51.84 -66.98 -18.54
N ASN A 114 -50.54 -67.23 -18.70
CA ASN A 114 -49.98 -68.58 -18.77
C ASN A 114 -48.63 -68.70 -18.03
N GLU A 115 -48.18 -69.95 -17.82
CA GLU A 115 -46.98 -70.24 -17.04
C GLU A 115 -45.68 -69.70 -17.68
N SER A 116 -45.62 -69.64 -19.02
CA SER A 116 -44.47 -69.08 -19.74
C SER A 116 -44.33 -67.58 -19.46
N GLN A 117 -45.43 -66.82 -19.54
CA GLN A 117 -45.44 -65.39 -19.24
C GLN A 117 -45.12 -65.10 -17.77
N ARG A 118 -45.58 -65.94 -16.85
CA ARG A 118 -45.22 -65.83 -15.42
C ARG A 118 -43.72 -66.02 -15.19
N LYS A 119 -43.10 -67.03 -15.81
CA LYS A 119 -41.64 -67.27 -15.70
C LYS A 119 -40.82 -66.09 -16.23
N GLU A 120 -41.27 -65.46 -17.33
CA GLU A 120 -40.60 -64.27 -17.86
C GLU A 120 -40.75 -63.05 -16.94
N ALA A 121 -41.95 -62.84 -16.39
CA ALA A 121 -42.20 -61.79 -15.41
C ALA A 121 -41.41 -62.00 -14.10
N ASP A 122 -41.29 -63.24 -13.61
CA ASP A 122 -40.44 -63.59 -12.46
C ASP A 122 -38.97 -63.23 -12.71
N LYS A 123 -38.45 -63.47 -13.91
CA LYS A 123 -37.10 -63.07 -14.29
C LYS A 123 -36.93 -61.55 -14.23
N LYS A 124 -37.89 -60.81 -14.79
CA LYS A 124 -37.90 -59.33 -14.76
C LYS A 124 -38.01 -58.78 -13.34
N ILE A 125 -38.79 -59.42 -12.46
CA ILE A 125 -38.87 -59.06 -11.04
C ILE A 125 -37.50 -59.24 -10.37
N LYS A 126 -36.83 -60.38 -10.58
CA LYS A 126 -35.50 -60.62 -10.01
C LYS A 126 -34.48 -59.59 -10.50
N GLU A 127 -34.42 -59.36 -11.81
CA GLU A 127 -33.50 -58.38 -12.40
C GLU A 127 -33.78 -56.95 -11.89
N ALA A 128 -35.04 -56.53 -11.82
CA ALA A 128 -35.41 -55.21 -11.32
C ALA A 128 -35.15 -55.05 -9.81
N THR A 129 -35.40 -56.10 -9.02
CA THR A 129 -35.13 -56.10 -7.57
C THR A 129 -33.64 -55.97 -7.31
N GLN A 130 -32.82 -56.71 -8.06
CA GLN A 130 -31.36 -56.60 -7.95
C GLN A 130 -30.88 -55.17 -8.27
N ARG A 131 -31.39 -54.53 -9.33
CA ARG A 131 -31.06 -53.13 -9.64
C ARG A 131 -31.47 -52.16 -8.54
N LYS A 132 -32.62 -52.39 -7.90
CA LYS A 132 -33.07 -51.59 -6.76
C LYS A 132 -32.11 -51.72 -5.58
N ASP A 133 -31.71 -52.94 -5.23
CA ASP A 133 -30.79 -53.20 -4.14
C ASP A 133 -29.40 -52.60 -4.40
N GLU A 134 -28.90 -52.69 -5.64
CA GLU A 134 -27.66 -52.04 -6.08
C GLU A 134 -27.74 -50.50 -5.97
N ALA A 135 -28.87 -49.90 -6.35
CA ALA A 135 -29.10 -48.45 -6.22
C ALA A 135 -29.18 -48.01 -4.75
N GLU A 136 -29.84 -48.79 -3.89
CA GLU A 136 -29.92 -48.57 -2.44
C GLU A 136 -28.53 -48.68 -1.79
N ALA A 137 -27.72 -49.67 -2.18
CA ALA A 137 -26.34 -49.82 -1.72
C ALA A 137 -25.45 -48.65 -2.15
N ALA A 138 -25.61 -48.16 -3.39
CA ALA A 138 -24.90 -46.98 -3.87
C ALA A 138 -25.28 -45.71 -3.08
N PHE A 139 -26.56 -45.53 -2.76
CA PHE A 139 -27.04 -44.43 -1.91
C PHE A 139 -26.51 -44.50 -0.48
N ALA A 140 -26.50 -45.69 0.13
CA ALA A 140 -25.89 -45.91 1.44
C ALA A 140 -24.40 -45.55 1.44
N THR A 141 -23.69 -45.91 0.36
CA THR A 141 -22.27 -45.55 0.18
C THR A 141 -22.06 -44.04 0.11
N ILE A 142 -22.93 -43.29 -0.58
CA ILE A 142 -22.86 -41.82 -0.64
C ILE A 142 -23.03 -41.20 0.76
N ARG A 143 -23.97 -41.73 1.56
CA ARG A 143 -24.24 -41.25 2.92
C ARG A 143 -23.05 -41.41 3.86
N THR A 144 -22.31 -42.51 3.73
CA THR A 144 -21.18 -42.85 4.59
C THR A 144 -19.86 -42.22 4.13
N THR A 145 -19.62 -42.13 2.82
CA THR A 145 -18.36 -41.58 2.28
C THR A 145 -18.28 -40.05 2.35
N ILE A 146 -19.41 -39.35 2.22
CA ILE A 146 -19.43 -37.88 2.28
C ILE A 146 -19.81 -37.43 3.69
N VAL A 147 -18.80 -37.10 4.48
CA VAL A 147 -18.99 -36.50 5.81
C VAL A 147 -19.23 -35.00 5.64
N VAL A 148 -20.40 -34.55 6.07
CA VAL A 148 -20.81 -33.14 6.05
C VAL A 148 -20.62 -32.58 7.45
N PRO A 149 -20.06 -31.36 7.60
CA PRO A 149 -19.94 -30.73 8.91
C PRO A 149 -21.30 -30.59 9.57
N GLU A 150 -21.34 -30.73 10.88
CA GLU A 150 -22.59 -30.54 11.62
C GLU A 150 -23.07 -29.07 11.50
N PRO A 151 -24.39 -28.81 11.62
CA PRO A 151 -24.91 -27.45 11.57
C PRO A 151 -24.27 -26.51 12.59
N SER A 152 -23.93 -27.02 13.78
CA SER A 152 -23.18 -26.34 14.83
C SER A 152 -21.77 -25.92 14.38
N GLU A 153 -21.00 -26.86 13.81
CA GLU A 153 -19.66 -26.62 13.29
C GLU A 153 -19.67 -25.62 12.11
N LEU A 154 -20.67 -25.74 11.24
CA LEU A 154 -20.84 -24.82 10.11
C LEU A 154 -21.21 -23.41 10.60
N ALA A 155 -22.02 -23.29 11.65
CA ALA A 155 -22.33 -22.01 12.29
C ALA A 155 -21.11 -21.39 12.97
N GLU A 156 -20.28 -22.20 13.64
CA GLU A 156 -19.03 -21.72 14.24
C GLU A 156 -18.03 -21.22 13.20
N THR A 157 -17.84 -21.96 12.10
CA THR A 157 -16.95 -21.54 11.01
C THR A 157 -17.47 -20.29 10.32
N LYS A 158 -18.79 -20.14 10.16
CA LYS A 158 -19.40 -18.89 9.68
C LYS A 158 -19.09 -17.72 10.58
N LYS A 159 -19.30 -17.88 11.90
CA LYS A 159 -19.04 -16.84 12.90
C LYS A 159 -17.57 -16.42 12.87
N LYS A 160 -16.64 -17.39 12.87
CA LYS A 160 -15.20 -17.14 12.75
C LYS A 160 -14.84 -16.39 11.46
N ALA A 161 -15.45 -16.71 10.33
CA ALA A 161 -15.24 -16.01 9.07
C ALA A 161 -15.77 -14.57 9.10
N GLU A 162 -16.93 -14.34 9.72
CA GLU A 162 -17.51 -13.01 9.89
C GLU A 162 -16.68 -12.12 10.83
N GLU A 163 -16.26 -12.67 11.97
CA GLU A 163 -15.36 -12.00 12.92
C GLU A 163 -14.03 -11.62 12.25
N ALA A 164 -13.40 -12.56 11.53
CA ALA A 164 -12.15 -12.30 10.83
C ALA A 164 -12.30 -11.23 9.73
N LYS A 165 -13.43 -11.19 9.01
CA LYS A 165 -13.74 -10.12 8.05
C LYS A 165 -13.95 -8.77 8.72
N ALA A 166 -14.57 -8.74 9.89
CA ALA A 166 -14.72 -7.51 10.67
C ALA A 166 -13.36 -6.99 11.15
N GLU A 167 -12.49 -7.88 11.64
CA GLU A 167 -11.10 -7.56 12.00
C GLU A 167 -10.30 -7.05 10.80
N GLU A 168 -10.43 -7.68 9.63
CA GLU A 168 -9.79 -7.23 8.39
C GLU A 168 -10.21 -5.79 8.05
N LYS A 169 -11.50 -5.48 8.15
CA LYS A 169 -12.02 -4.12 7.88
C LYS A 169 -11.46 -3.10 8.86
N VAL A 170 -11.30 -3.46 10.13
CA VAL A 170 -10.66 -2.60 11.15
C VAL A 170 -9.18 -2.41 10.85
N ALA A 171 -8.45 -3.48 10.53
CA ALA A 171 -7.04 -3.42 10.17
C ALA A 171 -6.80 -2.55 8.93
N LYS A 172 -7.65 -2.69 7.91
CA LYS A 172 -7.63 -1.86 6.70
C LYS A 172 -7.80 -0.37 7.03
N ARG A 173 -8.82 -0.02 7.83
CA ARG A 173 -9.03 1.37 8.27
C ARG A 173 -7.83 1.95 8.99
N LYS A 174 -7.16 1.16 9.86
CA LYS A 174 -5.93 1.59 10.54
C LYS A 174 -4.79 1.83 9.55
N TYR A 175 -4.64 0.97 8.55
CA TYR A 175 -3.64 1.12 7.49
C TYR A 175 -3.91 2.36 6.61
N ASP A 176 -5.15 2.56 6.17
CA ASP A 176 -5.56 3.72 5.37
C ASP A 176 -5.28 5.02 6.14
N TYR A 177 -5.65 5.06 7.43
CA TYR A 177 -5.38 6.21 8.30
C TYR A 177 -3.88 6.47 8.50
N ALA A 178 -3.07 5.43 8.66
CA ALA A 178 -1.61 5.57 8.76
C ALA A 178 -1.01 6.10 7.45
N THR A 179 -1.54 5.68 6.29
CA THR A 179 -1.14 6.19 4.98
C THR A 179 -1.48 7.67 4.80
N LEU A 180 -2.65 8.11 5.28
CA LEU A 180 -3.02 9.53 5.30
C LEU A 180 -2.07 10.35 6.17
N LYS A 181 -1.64 9.83 7.33
CA LYS A 181 -0.64 10.51 8.18
C LYS A 181 0.71 10.67 7.48
N VAL A 182 1.16 9.66 6.73
CA VAL A 182 2.39 9.76 5.92
C VAL A 182 2.27 10.87 4.89
N ALA A 183 1.15 10.90 4.16
CA ALA A 183 0.91 11.93 3.14
C ALA A 183 0.86 13.34 3.74
N LEU A 184 0.27 13.50 4.92
CA LEU A 184 0.21 14.78 5.62
C LEU A 184 1.61 15.22 6.08
N ALA A 185 2.36 14.34 6.74
CA ALA A 185 3.72 14.64 7.20
C ALA A 185 4.66 14.97 6.02
N LYS A 186 4.50 14.31 4.86
CA LYS A 186 5.25 14.62 3.64
C LYS A 186 5.01 16.05 3.17
N LYS A 187 3.74 16.50 3.17
CA LYS A 187 3.39 17.88 2.80
C LYS A 187 3.94 18.91 3.77
N GLU A 188 4.03 18.58 5.06
CA GLU A 188 4.65 19.46 6.06
C GLU A 188 6.15 19.61 5.81
N VAL A 189 6.84 18.52 5.45
CA VAL A 189 8.25 18.56 5.03
C VAL A 189 8.41 19.43 3.79
N GLU A 190 7.65 19.16 2.72
CA GLU A 190 7.72 19.92 1.46
C GLU A 190 7.42 21.41 1.68
N ALA A 191 6.47 21.76 2.56
CA ALA A 191 6.18 23.15 2.89
C ALA A 191 7.34 23.85 3.61
N LYS A 192 8.04 23.14 4.50
CA LYS A 192 9.20 23.67 5.23
C LYS A 192 10.42 23.81 4.32
N GLU A 193 10.63 22.89 3.40
CA GLU A 193 11.68 22.99 2.37
C GLU A 193 11.46 24.21 1.47
N LEU A 194 10.22 24.46 1.03
CA LEU A 194 9.87 25.65 0.24
C LEU A 194 10.04 26.96 1.01
N GLU A 195 9.78 26.97 2.32
CA GLU A 195 10.02 28.14 3.17
C GLU A 195 11.52 28.43 3.29
N ILE A 196 12.35 27.40 3.44
CA ILE A 196 13.81 27.52 3.46
C ILE A 196 14.34 28.03 2.11
N GLU A 197 13.84 27.50 0.99
CA GLU A 197 14.26 27.94 -0.35
C GLU A 197 13.97 29.43 -0.58
N LYS A 198 12.79 29.91 -0.15
CA LYS A 198 12.44 31.32 -0.23
C LYS A 198 13.35 32.21 0.60
N LEU A 199 13.61 31.82 1.85
CA LEU A 199 14.52 32.56 2.73
C LEU A 199 15.94 32.59 2.16
N GLN A 200 16.42 31.48 1.59
CA GLN A 200 17.73 31.43 0.93
C GLN A 200 17.81 32.36 -0.29
N TYR A 201 16.74 32.46 -1.07
CA TYR A 201 16.66 33.39 -2.19
C TYR A 201 16.67 34.87 -1.72
N GLU A 202 15.93 35.19 -0.66
CA GLU A 202 15.89 36.52 -0.07
C GLU A 202 17.24 36.93 0.51
N ILE A 203 17.88 36.04 1.28
CA ILE A 203 19.26 36.22 1.78
C ILE A 203 20.23 36.45 0.63
N SER A 204 20.20 35.62 -0.42
CA SER A 204 21.09 35.78 -1.58
C SER A 204 20.90 37.13 -2.29
N THR A 205 19.66 37.63 -2.31
CA THR A 205 19.34 38.94 -2.90
C THR A 205 19.88 40.07 -2.02
N LEU A 206 19.65 40.01 -0.71
CA LEU A 206 20.17 40.98 0.25
C LEU A 206 21.70 41.00 0.27
N GLU A 207 22.37 39.85 0.20
CA GLU A 207 23.83 39.73 0.09
C GLU A 207 24.37 40.47 -1.16
N GLN A 208 23.70 40.33 -2.32
CA GLN A 208 24.07 41.05 -3.54
C GLN A 208 23.86 42.55 -3.41
N GLU A 209 22.79 42.97 -2.75
CA GLU A 209 22.49 44.37 -2.51
C GLU A 209 23.50 45.02 -1.55
N VAL A 210 23.88 44.33 -0.47
CA VAL A 210 24.93 44.73 0.45
C VAL A 210 26.27 44.85 -0.28
N ALA A 211 26.64 43.86 -1.10
CA ALA A 211 27.87 43.90 -1.89
C ALA A 211 27.90 45.10 -2.86
N THR A 212 26.77 45.40 -3.51
CA THR A 212 26.65 46.54 -4.42
C THR A 212 26.77 47.87 -3.69
N ALA A 213 26.07 48.03 -2.56
CA ALA A 213 26.15 49.24 -1.73
C ALA A 213 27.57 49.44 -1.16
N GLN A 214 28.23 48.35 -0.75
CA GLN A 214 29.62 48.38 -0.29
C GLN A 214 30.56 48.89 -1.39
N HIS A 215 30.42 48.36 -2.62
CA HIS A 215 31.20 48.82 -3.76
C HIS A 215 30.99 50.31 -4.08
N GLN A 216 29.77 50.82 -3.93
CA GLN A 216 29.47 52.24 -4.13
C GLN A 216 30.14 53.11 -3.06
N VAL A 217 30.03 52.73 -1.79
CA VAL A 217 30.69 53.42 -0.66
C VAL A 217 32.20 53.44 -0.85
N ASP A 218 32.81 52.30 -1.20
CA ASP A 218 34.25 52.21 -1.43
C ASP A 218 34.72 53.10 -2.58
N ASN A 219 33.93 53.19 -3.66
CA ASN A 219 34.22 54.09 -4.78
C ASN A 219 34.13 55.56 -4.36
N LEU A 220 33.12 55.95 -3.59
CA LEU A 220 32.99 57.32 -3.05
C LEU A 220 34.17 57.67 -2.13
N LYS A 221 34.61 56.73 -1.28
CA LYS A 221 35.81 56.89 -0.43
C LYS A 221 37.06 57.13 -1.26
N LYS A 222 37.25 56.37 -2.34
CA LYS A 222 38.39 56.56 -3.26
C LYS A 222 38.35 57.91 -3.98
N LEU A 223 37.17 58.35 -4.44
CA LEU A 223 37.00 59.64 -5.09
C LEU A 223 37.31 60.80 -4.12
N LEU A 224 36.82 60.71 -2.88
CA LEU A 224 37.09 61.72 -1.85
C LEU A 224 38.58 61.79 -1.50
N ALA A 225 39.26 60.65 -1.39
CA ALA A 225 40.70 60.61 -1.10
C ALA A 225 41.59 61.19 -2.23
N GLY A 226 41.07 61.28 -3.46
CA GLY A 226 41.77 61.84 -4.62
C GLY A 226 41.35 63.27 -4.99
N ALA A 227 40.42 63.88 -4.26
CA ALA A 227 39.94 65.24 -4.52
C ALA A 227 40.83 66.29 -3.83
N ASP A 228 40.94 67.48 -4.43
CA ASP A 228 41.63 68.62 -3.81
C ASP A 228 40.73 69.20 -2.70
N PRO A 229 41.22 69.34 -1.44
CA PRO A 229 40.41 69.81 -0.32
C PRO A 229 39.83 71.22 -0.49
N ASP A 230 40.37 72.04 -1.40
CA ASP A 230 39.85 73.39 -1.69
C ASP A 230 38.75 73.41 -2.77
N ASP A 231 38.44 72.27 -3.43
CA ASP A 231 37.57 72.17 -4.61
C ASP A 231 36.16 71.60 -4.31
N GLY A 232 35.56 72.05 -3.20
CA GLY A 232 34.12 71.85 -2.93
C GLY A 232 33.66 70.38 -2.80
N THR A 233 34.33 69.59 -1.96
CA THR A 233 34.05 68.14 -1.72
C THR A 233 32.72 67.83 -1.04
N GLU A 234 31.98 68.86 -0.58
CA GLU A 234 30.73 68.75 0.18
C GLU A 234 29.69 67.82 -0.46
N VAL A 235 29.62 67.81 -1.79
CA VAL A 235 28.68 66.94 -2.55
C VAL A 235 29.08 65.47 -2.49
N ILE A 236 30.37 65.16 -2.47
CA ILE A 236 30.90 63.78 -2.38
C ILE A 236 30.72 63.26 -0.95
N GLU A 237 30.98 64.09 0.06
CA GLU A 237 30.78 63.75 1.48
C GLU A 237 29.30 63.51 1.82
N ALA A 238 28.40 64.35 1.32
CA ALA A 238 26.96 64.14 1.49
C ALA A 238 26.49 62.82 0.85
N LYS A 239 27.01 62.47 -0.34
CA LYS A 239 26.74 61.19 -1.00
C LYS A 239 27.33 60.01 -0.23
N LEU A 240 28.53 60.16 0.34
CA LEU A 240 29.19 59.14 1.15
C LEU A 240 28.38 58.85 2.42
N ASN A 241 28.01 59.88 3.18
CA ASN A 241 27.20 59.73 4.40
C ASN A 241 25.85 59.04 4.11
N LYS A 242 25.20 59.39 2.99
CA LYS A 242 23.97 58.74 2.55
C LYS A 242 24.22 57.27 2.16
N GLY A 243 25.28 56.99 1.39
CA GLY A 243 25.63 55.63 0.99
C GLY A 243 26.01 54.73 2.17
N GLU A 244 26.71 55.26 3.17
CA GLU A 244 27.04 54.54 4.41
C GLU A 244 25.78 54.25 5.25
N ALA A 245 24.83 55.19 5.31
CA ALA A 245 23.55 54.96 5.98
C ALA A 245 22.72 53.86 5.27
N GLU A 246 22.67 53.87 3.94
CA GLU A 246 21.98 52.84 3.14
C GLU A 246 22.65 51.47 3.24
N LEU A 247 24.00 51.41 3.23
CA LEU A 247 24.76 50.18 3.46
C LEU A 247 24.48 49.59 4.84
N ASN A 248 24.53 50.42 5.89
CA ASN A 248 24.26 49.99 7.26
C ASN A 248 22.82 49.48 7.43
N ALA A 249 21.84 50.09 6.76
CA ALA A 249 20.46 49.63 6.78
C ALA A 249 20.32 48.24 6.15
N LYS A 250 20.94 48.01 4.98
CA LYS A 250 20.91 46.71 4.30
C LYS A 250 21.65 45.61 5.05
N GLN A 251 22.77 45.95 5.70
CA GLN A 251 23.50 45.02 6.56
C GLN A 251 22.74 44.66 7.84
N ALA A 252 21.86 45.55 8.32
CA ALA A 252 21.00 45.27 9.46
C ALA A 252 19.76 44.42 9.10
N GLU A 253 19.37 44.43 7.82
CA GLU A 253 18.26 43.62 7.29
C GLU A 253 18.67 42.18 6.95
N LEU A 254 19.93 41.99 6.52
CA LEU A 254 20.56 40.68 6.25
C LEU A 254 20.86 39.92 7.55
#